data_AF-M7N227-F1
#
_entry.id   AF-M7N227-F1
#
_cell.length_a   1.000
_cell.length_b   1.000
_cell.length_c   1.000
_cell.angle_alpha   90.00
_cell.angle_beta   90.00
_cell.angle_gamma   90.00
#
_symmetry.space_group_name_H-M   'P 1'
#
loop_
_entity.id
_entity.type
_entity.pdbx_description
1 polymer ?
#
loop_
_entity_poly.entity_id
_entity_poly.type
_entity_poly.pdbx_seq_one_letter_code
_entity_poly.pdbx_strand_id
1 'polypeptide(L)' 'MHVREVGDAQTRRQFLELPVQLYKNEPNWIRPLDQDIEGVFDPKKTNSSGMVKPFAGCSLATTAPLLAG' A
#
# COMPACT_ATOMS: atom_id res chain seq x y z
N MET A 1 -12.02 -10.67 -5.46
CA MET A 1 -11.02 -9.62 -5.18
C MET A 1 -9.65 -10.23 -5.41
N HIS A 2 -8.90 -9.78 -6.41
CA HIS A 2 -7.57 -10.30 -6.73
C HIS A 2 -6.53 -9.22 -6.41
N VAL A 3 -5.59 -9.55 -5.52
CA VAL A 3 -4.48 -8.67 -5.16
C VAL A 3 -3.23 -9.23 -5.83
N ARG A 4 -2.47 -8.37 -6.52
CA ARG A 4 -1.24 -8.73 -7.21
C ARG A 4 -0.09 -7.92 -6.65
N GLU A 5 1.01 -8.58 -6.34
CA GLU A 5 2.24 -7.94 -5.87
C GLU A 5 2.92 -7.15 -7.00
N VAL A 6 3.51 -6.00 -6.65
CA VAL A 6 4.23 -5.12 -7.58
C VAL A 6 5.73 -5.33 -7.41
N GLY A 7 6.34 -6.16 -8.27
CA GLY A 7 7.79 -6.43 -8.27
C GLY A 7 8.50 -6.01 -9.55
N ASP A 8 7.85 -6.16 -10.70
CA ASP A 8 8.44 -5.92 -12.01
C ASP A 8 8.29 -4.47 -12.48
N ALA A 9 9.17 -4.06 -13.40
CA ALA A 9 9.09 -2.73 -14.03
C ALA A 9 7.76 -2.48 -14.76
N GLN A 10 7.16 -3.53 -15.35
CA GLN A 10 5.85 -3.41 -16.01
C GLN A 10 4.73 -3.16 -14.99
N THR A 11 4.69 -3.95 -13.92
CA THR A 11 3.68 -3.82 -12.87
C THR A 11 3.81 -2.48 -12.13
N ARG A 12 5.03 -1.96 -11.96
CA ARG A 12 5.28 -0.61 -11.42
C ARG A 12 4.65 0.48 -12.29
N ARG A 13 4.82 0.41 -13.62
CA ARG A 13 4.18 1.37 -14.54
C ARG A 13 2.65 1.30 -14.46
N GLN A 14 2.10 0.10 -14.43
CA GLN A 14 0.65 -0.11 -14.27
C GLN A 14 0.15 0.49 -12.95
N PHE A 15 0.93 0.37 -11.87
CA PHE A 15 0.59 0.96 -10.58
C PHE A 15 0.61 2.49 -10.61
N LEU A 16 1.57 3.11 -11.31
CA LEU A 16 1.63 4.57 -11.50
C LEU A 16 0.46 5.11 -12.33
N GLU A 17 0.01 4.35 -13.33
CA GLU A 17 -1.09 4.75 -14.22
C GLU A 17 -2.48 4.56 -13.60
N LEU A 18 -2.62 3.64 -12.64
CA LEU A 18 -3.89 3.33 -11.98
C LEU A 18 -4.56 4.55 -11.32
N PRO A 19 -3.89 5.35 -10.47
CA PRO A 19 -4.52 6.52 -9.87
C PRO A 19 -4.82 7.61 -10.91
N VAL A 20 -4.06 7.69 -12.01
CA VAL A 20 -4.35 8.62 -13.11
C VAL A 20 -5.70 8.30 -13.75
N GLN A 21 -5.98 7.02 -13.98
CA GLN A 21 -7.28 6.60 -14.52
C GLN A 21 -8.41 6.76 -13.51
N LEU A 22 -8.14 6.50 -12.23
CA LEU A 22 -9.13 6.56 -11.16
C LEU A 22 -9.56 7.99 -10.83
N TYR A 23 -8.61 8.91 -10.73
CA TYR A 23 -8.81 10.30 -10.34
C TYR A 23 -8.88 11.27 -11.52
N LYS A 24 -9.06 10.75 -12.75
CA LYS A 24 -9.14 11.57 -13.97
C LYS A 24 -10.20 12.69 -13.92
N ASN A 25 -11.24 12.51 -13.11
CA ASN A 25 -12.36 13.44 -12.99
C ASN A 25 -12.28 14.30 -11.71
N GLU A 26 -11.22 14.14 -10.90
CA GLU A 26 -11.01 14.91 -9.68
C GLU A 26 -10.12 16.12 -9.99
N PRO A 27 -10.70 17.34 -10.14
CA PRO A 27 -9.95 18.52 -10.57
C PRO A 27 -8.91 18.98 -9.55
N ASN A 28 -9.03 18.55 -8.30
CA ASN A 28 -8.14 18.93 -7.19
C ASN A 28 -7.07 17.87 -6.90
N TRP A 29 -7.00 16.79 -7.69
CA TRP A 29 -6.01 15.74 -7.46
C TRP A 29 -4.66 16.12 -8.08
N ILE A 30 -3.63 16.16 -7.23
CA ILE A 30 -2.25 16.42 -7.65
C ILE A 30 -1.50 15.10 -7.63
N ARG A 31 -1.01 14.68 -8.79
CA ARG A 31 -0.19 13.47 -8.93
C ARG A 31 1.15 13.67 -8.19
N PRO A 32 1.53 12.78 -7.25
CA PRO A 32 2.88 12.78 -6.67
C PRO A 32 3.95 12.60 -7.74
N LEU A 33 5.19 13.00 -7.46
CA LEU A 33 6.29 12.73 -8.38
C LEU A 33 6.53 11.22 -8.47
N ASP A 34 6.85 10.73 -9.67
CA ASP A 34 7.12 9.31 -9.87
C ASP A 34 8.24 8.80 -8.97
N GLN A 35 9.24 9.64 -8.69
CA GLN A 35 10.36 9.35 -7.80
C GLN A 35 9.95 9.16 -6.32
N ASP A 36 8.87 9.81 -5.88
CA ASP A 36 8.35 9.65 -4.52
C ASP A 36 7.61 8.32 -4.37
N ILE A 37 6.89 7.91 -5.41
CA ILE A 37 6.19 6.63 -5.45
C ILE A 37 7.19 5.48 -5.60
N GLU A 38 8.20 5.65 -6.48
CA GLU A 38 9.29 4.67 -6.65
C GLU A 38 10.08 4.46 -5.36
N GLY A 39 10.28 5.52 -4.58
CA GLY A 39 10.95 5.45 -3.28
C GLY A 39 10.27 4.53 -2.26
N VAL A 40 8.97 4.26 -2.39
CA VAL A 40 8.25 3.29 -1.54
C VAL A 40 8.66 1.85 -1.84
N PHE A 41 9.08 1.57 -3.08
CA PHE A 41 9.56 0.24 -3.48
C PHE A 41 11.06 0.04 -3.20
N ASP A 42 11.80 1.11 -2.88
CA ASP A 42 13.22 1.05 -2.56
C ASP A 42 13.45 0.82 -1.06
N PRO A 43 13.82 -0.39 -0.61
CA PRO A 43 13.99 -0.68 0.82
C PRO A 43 15.15 0.12 1.45
N LYS A 44 16.12 0.55 0.64
CA LYS A 44 17.28 1.35 1.06
C LYS A 44 16.98 2.84 1.16
N LYS A 45 15.91 3.35 0.55
CA LYS A 45 15.54 4.78 0.56
C LYS A 45 14.65 5.11 1.76
N THR A 46 14.85 4.42 2.88
CA THR A 46 14.13 4.71 4.12
C THR A 46 14.88 5.79 4.90
N ASN A 47 14.66 7.05 4.52
CA ASN A 47 14.98 8.20 5.37
C ASN A 47 13.71 9.04 5.51
N SER A 48 13.02 8.85 6.64
CA SER A 48 11.92 9.66 7.19
C SER A 48 10.57 9.76 6.44
N SER A 49 9.52 9.35 7.15
CA SER A 49 8.07 9.53 6.91
C SER A 49 7.37 8.65 5.88
N GLY A 50 7.19 7.37 6.21
CA GLY A 50 6.28 6.51 5.47
C GLY A 50 6.37 5.06 5.89
N MET A 51 5.93 4.77 7.11
CA MET A 51 5.94 3.44 7.71
C MET A 51 5.18 2.40 6.86
N VAL A 52 5.88 1.56 6.10
CA VAL A 52 5.36 0.25 5.67
C VAL A 52 5.77 -0.80 6.70
N LYS A 53 4.95 -0.94 7.76
CA LYS A 53 5.04 -2.13 8.62
C LYS A 53 4.60 -3.34 7.79
N PRO A 54 5.33 -4.47 7.81
CA PRO A 54 4.75 -5.71 7.34
C PRO A 54 3.50 -5.98 8.20
N PHE A 55 2.37 -6.25 7.54
CA PHE A 55 1.19 -6.80 8.21
C PHE A 55 1.58 -8.19 8.75
N ALA A 56 2.17 -8.21 9.95
CA ALA A 56 2.26 -9.40 10.76
C ALA A 56 0.83 -9.83 11.10
N GLY A 57 0.53 -11.09 10.79
CA GLY A 57 -0.81 -11.65 10.69
C GLY A 57 -1.75 -11.29 11.83
N CYS A 58 -2.96 -10.92 11.43
CA CYS A 58 -4.14 -11.03 12.26
C CYS A 58 -4.31 -12.50 12.65
N SER A 59 -3.76 -12.91 13.79
CA SER A 59 -4.07 -14.19 14.42
C SER A 59 -5.44 -14.06 15.09
N LEU A 60 -6.49 -14.34 14.32
CA LEU A 60 -7.81 -14.64 14.86
C LEU A 60 -7.81 -16.08 15.39
N ALA A 61 -7.62 -16.23 16.69
CA ALA A 61 -8.04 -17.39 17.47
C ALA A 61 -8.02 -16.96 18.95
N THR A 62 -8.98 -17.23 19.81
CA THR A 62 -10.33 -17.79 19.74
C THR A 62 -10.87 -17.60 21.17
N THR A 63 -12.15 -17.29 21.32
CA THR A 63 -13.00 -17.34 22.53
C THR A 63 -12.38 -17.80 23.88
N ALA A 64 -12.56 -16.98 24.92
CA ALA A 64 -12.69 -17.46 26.30
C ALA A 64 -13.89 -16.76 26.97
N PRO A 65 -14.85 -17.49 27.55
CA PRO A 65 -16.15 -16.96 27.94
C PRO A 65 -16.10 -16.24 29.29
N LEU A 66 -16.92 -15.20 29.38
CA LEU A 66 -17.28 -14.47 30.58
C LEU A 66 -18.34 -15.30 31.33
N LEU A 67 -17.99 -16.04 32.40
CA LEU A 67 -18.89 -16.35 33.52
C LEU A 67 -18.18 -17.11 34.66
N ALA A 68 -17.87 -16.40 35.74
CA ALA A 68 -17.85 -16.85 37.13
C ALA A 68 -17.76 -15.54 37.93
N GLY A 69 -18.78 -15.13 38.69
CA GLY A 69 -19.35 -15.89 39.80
C GLY A 69 -18.79 -15.24 41.06
#